data_AF-A0A8S3DYA1-F1
#
_entry.id   AF-A0A8S3DYA1-F1
#
_cell.length_a   1.000
_cell.length_b   1.000
_cell.length_c   1.000
_cell.angle_alpha   90.00
_cell.angle_beta   90.00
_cell.angle_gamma   90.00
#
_symmetry.space_group_name_H-M   'P 1'
#
loop_
_entity.id
_entity.type
_entity.pdbx_description
1 polymer ?
#
loop_
_entity_poly.entity_id
_entity_poly.type
_entity_poly.pdbx_seq_one_letter_code
_entity_poly.pdbx_strand_id
1 'polypeptide(L)'
;NLIFADNVSPPPNNQCQSDWYYLPEETKCITFTTSQTGDVSWYNGYKACQTSSAQLLTLPDSITFQSIQNKLTELENDDEIYFDYIQRGSWIGNAKWSNDNLCDSASTTIEDLQLNCIILTVRSNDQTLCLKRVSCIENHPFICQKRAMTEREFIESTMERWNFWKCFIPIWCVIDHVQEKKKAEKKRQQAL
;
A
#
# COMPACT_ATOMS: atom_id res chain seq x y z
N ASN A 1 -41.51 -17.06 -6.70
CA ASN A 1 -40.33 -16.64 -7.48
C ASN A 1 -39.89 -15.26 -7.01
N LEU A 2 -39.17 -15.23 -5.88
CA LEU A 2 -38.43 -14.04 -5.45
C LEU A 2 -37.00 -14.24 -5.92
N ILE A 3 -36.64 -13.51 -6.96
CA ILE A 3 -35.27 -13.39 -7.43
C ILE A 3 -34.57 -12.50 -6.40
N PHE A 4 -33.71 -13.09 -5.57
CA PHE A 4 -32.72 -12.32 -4.85
C PHE A 4 -31.79 -11.76 -5.90
N ALA A 5 -31.88 -10.46 -6.16
CA ALA A 5 -30.81 -9.74 -6.81
C ALA A 5 -29.58 -9.95 -5.95
N ASP A 6 -28.55 -10.56 -6.53
CA ASP A 6 -27.22 -10.63 -5.96
C ASP A 6 -26.80 -9.18 -5.65
N ASN A 7 -26.93 -8.81 -4.38
CA ASN A 7 -26.23 -7.67 -3.82
C ASN A 7 -24.75 -7.95 -4.06
N VAL A 8 -24.20 -7.37 -5.12
CA VAL A 8 -22.75 -7.25 -5.30
C VAL A 8 -22.27 -6.42 -4.12
N SER A 9 -21.89 -7.12 -3.06
CA SER A 9 -21.18 -6.52 -1.94
C SER A 9 -19.98 -5.80 -2.52
N PRO A 10 -19.73 -4.52 -2.17
CA PRO A 10 -18.46 -3.91 -2.53
C PRO A 10 -17.33 -4.84 -2.05
N PRO A 11 -16.26 -5.03 -2.84
CA PRO A 11 -15.13 -5.83 -2.37
C PRO A 11 -14.65 -5.19 -1.06
N PRO A 12 -14.36 -5.99 -0.02
CA PRO A 12 -14.08 -5.42 1.28
C PRO A 12 -12.79 -4.60 1.18
N ASN A 13 -12.90 -3.28 1.37
CA ASN A 13 -11.78 -2.35 1.60
C ASN A 13 -10.90 -2.72 2.82
N ASN A 14 -11.08 -3.93 3.38
CA ASN A 14 -10.44 -4.43 4.59
C ASN A 14 -9.27 -5.39 4.28
N GLN A 15 -8.91 -5.63 3.01
CA GLN A 15 -7.83 -6.58 2.67
C GLN A 15 -6.43 -5.97 2.70
N CYS A 16 -6.33 -4.65 2.80
CA CYS A 16 -5.08 -3.89 2.88
C CYS A 16 -5.03 -3.03 4.15
N GLN A 17 -3.82 -2.71 4.62
CA GLN A 17 -3.64 -1.73 5.71
C GLN A 17 -4.08 -0.34 5.25
N SER A 18 -4.35 0.58 6.19
CA SER A 18 -4.53 2.00 5.87
C SER A 18 -3.34 2.49 5.03
N ASP A 19 -3.61 3.29 4.00
CA ASP A 19 -2.62 3.84 3.05
C ASP A 19 -2.09 2.83 2.00
N TRP A 20 -2.75 1.68 1.85
CA TRP A 20 -2.48 0.70 0.79
C TRP A 20 -3.70 0.46 -0.10
N TYR A 21 -3.48 0.42 -1.40
CA TYR A 21 -4.48 0.15 -2.42
C TYR A 21 -4.54 -1.33 -2.76
N TYR A 22 -5.74 -1.88 -2.77
CA TYR A 22 -5.96 -3.26 -3.17
C TYR A 22 -6.05 -3.38 -4.70
N LEU A 23 -5.31 -4.33 -5.25
CA LEU A 23 -5.37 -4.75 -6.65
C LEU A 23 -6.10 -6.10 -6.71
N PRO A 24 -7.41 -6.12 -7.01
CA PRO A 24 -8.23 -7.33 -6.92
C PRO A 24 -7.77 -8.44 -7.86
N GLU A 25 -7.34 -8.08 -9.07
CA GLU A 25 -6.87 -9.03 -10.09
C GLU A 25 -5.60 -9.78 -9.65
N GLU A 26 -4.81 -9.16 -8.77
CA GLU A 26 -3.51 -9.67 -8.34
C GLU A 26 -3.52 -10.20 -6.90
N THR A 27 -4.60 -9.95 -6.14
CA THR A 27 -4.66 -10.18 -4.69
C THR A 27 -3.48 -9.53 -3.94
N LYS A 28 -3.06 -8.36 -4.42
CA LYS A 28 -1.92 -7.59 -3.87
C LYS A 28 -2.39 -6.28 -3.29
N CYS A 29 -1.64 -5.78 -2.32
CA CYS A 29 -1.73 -4.42 -1.83
C CYS A 29 -0.51 -3.66 -2.32
N ILE A 30 -0.71 -2.46 -2.87
CA ILE A 30 0.37 -1.55 -3.23
C ILE A 30 0.27 -0.26 -2.43
N THR A 31 1.40 0.41 -2.24
CA THR A 31 1.41 1.78 -1.71
C THR A 31 2.45 2.58 -2.46
N PHE A 32 2.09 3.83 -2.71
CA PHE A 32 2.98 4.84 -3.24
C PHE A 32 3.54 5.58 -2.04
N THR A 33 4.86 5.48 -1.85
CA THR A 33 5.46 6.04 -0.64
C THR A 33 5.52 7.57 -0.77
N THR A 34 4.67 8.27 -0.02
CA THR A 34 4.58 9.74 -0.06
C THR A 34 5.52 10.40 0.96
N SER A 35 6.27 11.40 0.48
CA SER A 35 6.98 12.50 1.18
C SER A 35 7.89 12.26 2.41
N GLN A 36 7.67 11.27 3.29
CA GLN A 36 8.46 11.17 4.53
C GLN A 36 9.85 10.54 4.35
N THR A 37 10.02 9.67 3.35
CA THR A 37 11.32 9.06 3.01
C THR A 37 12.07 9.81 1.90
N GLY A 38 11.38 10.67 1.14
CA GLY A 38 11.93 11.36 -0.03
C GLY A 38 12.31 10.43 -1.18
N ASP A 39 12.84 11.03 -2.24
CA ASP A 39 13.46 10.32 -3.35
C ASP A 39 14.74 9.65 -2.85
N VAL A 40 14.92 8.37 -3.17
CA VAL A 40 16.05 7.57 -2.68
C VAL A 40 16.63 6.70 -3.78
N SER A 41 17.84 6.19 -3.57
CA SER A 41 18.42 5.14 -4.42
C SER A 41 17.55 3.88 -4.42
N TRP A 42 17.65 3.07 -5.48
CA TRP A 42 16.86 1.85 -5.60
C TRP A 42 17.03 0.92 -4.39
N TYR A 43 18.27 0.76 -3.91
CA TYR A 43 18.56 -0.09 -2.76
C TYR A 43 17.91 0.43 -1.47
N ASN A 44 17.90 1.75 -1.27
CA ASN A 44 17.27 2.37 -0.11
C ASN A 44 15.74 2.26 -0.19
N GLY A 45 15.15 2.40 -1.38
CA GLY A 45 13.72 2.14 -1.60
C GLY A 45 13.35 0.67 -1.31
N TYR A 46 14.18 -0.27 -1.78
CA TYR A 46 14.05 -1.69 -1.44
C TYR A 46 14.07 -1.93 0.07
N LYS A 47 15.05 -1.35 0.77
CA LYS A 47 15.15 -1.44 2.23
C LYS A 47 13.96 -0.82 2.94
N ALA A 48 13.45 0.31 2.47
CA ALA A 48 12.27 0.95 3.02
C ALA A 48 11.04 0.04 2.92
N CYS A 49 10.79 -0.61 1.77
CA CYS A 49 9.69 -1.58 1.67
C CYS A 49 9.85 -2.74 2.66
N GLN A 50 11.08 -3.24 2.87
CA GLN A 50 11.33 -4.34 3.81
C GLN A 50 10.97 -3.99 5.26
N THR A 51 11.08 -2.71 5.67
CA THR A 51 10.70 -2.29 7.04
C THR A 51 9.22 -2.50 7.33
N SER A 52 8.38 -2.54 6.30
CA SER A 52 6.94 -2.75 6.38
C SER A 52 6.52 -4.17 5.96
N SER A 53 7.44 -5.14 5.99
CA SER A 53 7.24 -6.51 5.51
C SER A 53 6.72 -6.58 4.07
N ALA A 54 7.16 -5.62 3.25
CA ALA A 54 6.81 -5.49 1.84
C ALA A 54 8.07 -5.62 0.97
N GLN A 55 7.87 -5.58 -0.34
CA GLN A 55 8.94 -5.54 -1.34
C GLN A 55 8.63 -4.47 -2.39
N LEU A 56 9.60 -4.08 -3.21
CA LEU A 56 9.30 -3.23 -4.35
C LEU A 56 8.31 -3.91 -5.30
N LEU A 57 7.45 -3.11 -5.95
CA LEU A 57 6.47 -3.58 -6.93
C LEU A 57 7.13 -4.46 -7.98
N THR A 58 6.49 -5.57 -8.34
CA THR A 58 6.93 -6.43 -9.44
C THR A 58 5.85 -6.55 -10.48
N LEU A 59 6.21 -6.43 -11.75
CA LEU A 59 5.31 -6.51 -12.90
C LEU A 59 5.63 -7.78 -13.70
N PRO A 60 5.15 -8.96 -13.27
CA PRO A 60 5.53 -10.24 -13.86
C PRO A 60 4.93 -10.50 -15.24
N ASP A 61 3.87 -9.79 -15.61
CA ASP A 61 3.14 -9.94 -16.87
C ASP A 61 2.39 -8.65 -17.25
N SER A 62 1.77 -8.66 -18.43
CA SER A 62 1.00 -7.54 -18.95
C SER A 62 -0.32 -7.31 -18.22
N ILE A 63 -0.85 -8.32 -17.53
CA ILE A 63 -2.10 -8.19 -16.77
C ILE A 63 -1.82 -7.32 -15.55
N THR A 64 -0.80 -7.65 -14.75
CA THR A 64 -0.39 -6.83 -13.60
C THR A 64 -0.10 -5.39 -14.05
N PHE A 65 0.58 -5.21 -15.18
CA PHE A 65 0.87 -3.88 -15.72
C PHE A 65 -0.40 -3.08 -16.00
N GLN A 66 -1.39 -3.70 -16.65
CA GLN A 66 -2.67 -3.06 -16.95
C GLN A 66 -3.48 -2.76 -15.67
N SER A 67 -3.47 -3.65 -14.67
CA SER A 67 -4.16 -3.42 -13.39
C SER A 67 -3.60 -2.18 -12.69
N ILE A 68 -2.26 -2.00 -12.71
CA ILE A 68 -1.60 -0.81 -12.16
C ILE A 68 -1.99 0.44 -12.95
N GLN A 69 -2.01 0.36 -14.28
CA GLN A 69 -2.40 1.48 -15.13
C GLN A 69 -3.83 1.93 -14.85
N ASN A 70 -4.78 0.99 -14.82
CA ASN A 70 -6.17 1.27 -14.49
C ASN A 70 -6.29 1.92 -13.11
N LYS A 71 -5.55 1.39 -12.12
CA LYS A 71 -5.60 1.93 -10.77
C LYS A 71 -5.08 3.36 -10.68
N LEU A 72 -4.08 3.71 -11.49
CA LEU A 72 -3.54 5.07 -11.53
C LEU A 72 -4.46 6.07 -12.21
N THR A 73 -5.16 5.64 -13.26
CA THR A 73 -6.21 6.46 -13.88
C THR A 73 -7.36 6.72 -12.92
N GLU A 74 -7.71 5.76 -12.05
CA GLU A 74 -8.67 6.01 -10.96
C GLU A 74 -8.13 7.09 -10.00
N LEU A 75 -6.87 6.96 -9.57
CA LEU A 75 -6.26 7.87 -8.59
C LEU A 75 -6.00 9.29 -9.13
N GLU A 76 -5.78 9.45 -10.43
CA GLU A 76 -5.66 10.78 -11.08
C GLU A 76 -6.89 11.66 -10.78
N ASN A 77 -8.06 11.06 -10.60
CA ASN A 77 -9.30 11.77 -10.31
C ASN A 77 -9.50 12.09 -8.82
N ASP A 78 -8.82 11.36 -7.92
CA ASP A 78 -9.10 11.40 -6.47
C ASP A 78 -7.94 11.99 -5.65
N ASP A 79 -6.68 11.83 -6.09
CA ASP A 79 -5.48 12.22 -5.32
C ASP A 79 -4.31 12.66 -6.24
N GLU A 80 -4.22 13.96 -6.55
CA GLU A 80 -3.20 14.57 -7.45
C GLU A 80 -1.74 14.25 -7.06
N ILE A 81 -1.48 14.02 -5.78
CA ILE A 81 -0.14 13.82 -5.24
C ILE A 81 0.53 12.55 -5.80
N TYR A 82 -0.23 11.48 -6.07
CA TYR A 82 0.34 10.21 -6.52
C TYR A 82 0.72 10.21 -7.99
N PHE A 83 -0.05 10.92 -8.80
CA PHE A 83 0.22 11.04 -10.23
C PHE A 83 1.55 11.77 -10.48
N ASP A 84 1.84 12.81 -9.69
CA ASP A 84 3.13 13.51 -9.73
C ASP A 84 4.33 12.57 -9.46
N TYR A 85 4.22 11.65 -8.50
CA TYR A 85 5.31 10.71 -8.20
C TYR A 85 5.59 9.72 -9.34
N ILE A 86 4.58 9.30 -10.08
CA ILE A 86 4.79 8.40 -11.22
C ILE A 86 5.26 9.19 -12.45
N GLN A 87 4.78 10.40 -12.64
CA GLN A 87 5.33 11.29 -13.68
C GLN A 87 6.83 11.53 -13.48
N ARG A 88 7.28 11.65 -12.22
CA ARG A 88 8.71 11.75 -11.87
C ARG A 88 9.48 10.44 -12.04
N GLY A 89 8.77 9.32 -12.08
CA GLY A 89 9.30 7.97 -12.21
C GLY A 89 9.55 7.33 -10.86
N SER A 90 8.96 6.15 -10.64
CA SER A 90 9.03 5.44 -9.36
C SER A 90 9.74 4.11 -9.49
N TRP A 91 10.64 3.80 -8.56
CA TRP A 91 11.34 2.53 -8.50
C TRP A 91 10.38 1.35 -8.35
N ILE A 92 10.67 0.32 -9.14
CA ILE A 92 10.05 -1.01 -9.03
C ILE A 92 11.16 -2.06 -8.88
N GLY A 93 10.79 -3.23 -8.35
CA GLY A 93 11.73 -4.30 -8.03
C GLY A 93 12.12 -5.10 -9.27
N ASN A 94 11.14 -5.45 -10.10
CA ASN A 94 11.37 -6.19 -11.33
C ASN A 94 10.17 -6.03 -12.28
N ALA A 95 10.41 -6.16 -13.58
CA ALA A 95 9.36 -6.27 -14.59
C ALA A 95 9.76 -7.34 -15.61
N LYS A 96 8.80 -8.11 -16.14
CA LYS A 96 9.04 -8.85 -17.38
C LYS A 96 8.82 -7.91 -18.56
N TRP A 97 9.80 -7.90 -19.45
CA TRP A 97 9.94 -6.90 -20.49
C TRP A 97 9.27 -7.39 -21.77
N SER A 98 8.37 -6.59 -22.33
CA SER A 98 8.18 -6.53 -23.79
C SER A 98 8.72 -5.18 -24.27
N ASN A 99 9.22 -5.14 -25.51
CA ASN A 99 9.70 -3.88 -26.09
C ASN A 99 8.59 -2.81 -26.17
N ASP A 100 7.33 -3.24 -26.16
CA ASP A 100 6.16 -2.37 -26.27
C ASP A 100 5.94 -1.49 -25.03
N ASN A 101 6.49 -1.88 -23.88
CA ASN A 101 6.28 -1.19 -22.61
C ASN A 101 7.41 -0.21 -22.24
N LEU A 102 8.38 0.04 -23.13
CA LEU A 102 9.48 0.98 -22.88
C LEU A 102 9.08 2.42 -23.23
N CYS A 103 9.52 3.36 -22.42
CA CYS A 103 9.30 4.79 -22.69
C CYS A 103 10.11 5.26 -23.90
N ASP A 104 11.32 4.72 -24.04
CA ASP A 104 12.25 5.03 -25.12
C ASP A 104 12.55 3.74 -25.89
N SER A 105 12.37 3.76 -27.22
CA SER A 105 12.74 2.67 -28.13
C SER A 105 14.26 2.56 -28.35
N ALA A 106 15.05 3.23 -27.51
CA ALA A 106 16.49 3.32 -27.68
C ALA A 106 17.15 1.94 -27.48
N SER A 107 17.86 1.51 -28.52
CA SER A 107 18.72 0.33 -28.53
C SER A 107 19.72 0.41 -27.39
N THR A 108 19.48 -0.35 -26.32
CA THR A 108 20.49 -0.53 -25.27
C THR A 108 21.62 -1.37 -25.83
N THR A 109 22.77 -0.74 -26.08
CA THR A 109 24.02 -1.44 -26.34
C THR A 109 24.41 -2.26 -25.10
N ILE A 110 24.99 -3.44 -25.34
CA ILE A 110 25.28 -4.49 -24.34
C ILE A 110 26.18 -4.00 -23.19
N GLU A 111 26.90 -2.88 -23.35
CA GLU A 111 27.80 -2.33 -22.33
C GLU A 111 27.08 -1.53 -21.21
N ASP A 112 25.82 -1.12 -21.40
CA ASP A 112 25.05 -0.41 -20.35
C ASP A 112 24.46 -1.34 -19.28
N LEU A 113 24.71 -2.65 -19.37
CA LEU A 113 23.98 -3.67 -18.58
C LEU A 113 24.36 -3.77 -17.10
N GLN A 114 25.38 -3.07 -16.60
CA GLN A 114 25.94 -3.44 -15.31
C GLN A 114 25.23 -2.89 -14.06
N LEU A 115 24.46 -1.80 -14.10
CA LEU A 115 23.70 -1.30 -12.93
C LEU A 115 22.42 -0.52 -13.32
N ASN A 116 21.65 -1.04 -14.27
CA ASN A 116 20.37 -0.42 -14.64
C ASN A 116 19.24 -0.95 -13.76
N CYS A 117 18.62 -0.02 -13.04
CA CYS A 117 17.38 -0.25 -12.32
C CYS A 117 16.20 0.25 -13.16
N ILE A 118 14.99 -0.15 -12.77
CA ILE A 118 13.77 0.12 -13.52
C ILE A 118 12.91 1.10 -12.74
N ILE A 119 12.52 2.19 -13.39
CA ILE A 119 11.41 3.02 -12.93
C ILE A 119 10.17 2.78 -13.78
N LEU A 120 9.03 2.81 -13.12
CA LEU A 120 7.72 2.93 -13.74
C LEU A 120 7.38 4.42 -13.83
N THR A 121 7.07 4.90 -15.02
CA THR A 121 6.74 6.32 -15.24
C THR A 121 5.62 6.48 -16.25
N VAL A 122 5.20 7.71 -16.49
CA VAL A 122 4.17 8.07 -17.46
C VAL A 122 4.82 8.63 -18.72
N ARG A 123 4.41 8.14 -19.89
CA ARG A 123 4.88 8.65 -21.18
C ARG A 123 4.27 10.02 -21.43
N SER A 124 5.10 10.97 -21.83
CA SER A 124 4.71 12.39 -21.94
C SER A 124 3.64 12.69 -23.00
N ASN A 125 3.50 11.85 -24.03
CA ASN A 125 2.63 12.09 -25.19
C ASN A 125 1.19 11.57 -25.00
N ASP A 126 1.02 10.42 -24.36
CA ASP A 126 -0.26 9.70 -24.27
C ASP A 126 -0.68 9.41 -22.82
N GLN A 127 0.12 9.85 -21.84
CA GLN A 127 -0.08 9.61 -20.42
C GLN A 127 -0.20 8.11 -20.05
N THR A 128 0.31 7.21 -20.90
CA THR A 128 0.34 5.78 -20.61
C THR A 128 1.53 5.42 -19.73
N LEU A 129 1.38 4.36 -18.94
CA LEU A 129 2.53 3.83 -18.19
C LEU A 129 3.58 3.29 -19.15
N CYS A 130 4.84 3.49 -18.78
CA CYS A 130 5.97 2.89 -19.46
C CYS A 130 7.13 2.65 -18.48
N LEU A 131 8.06 1.81 -18.89
CA LEU A 131 9.25 1.45 -18.14
C LEU A 131 10.46 2.19 -18.70
N LYS A 132 11.29 2.71 -17.80
CA LYS A 132 12.55 3.36 -18.16
C LYS A 132 13.71 2.77 -17.38
N ARG A 133 14.85 2.61 -18.05
CA ARG A 133 16.13 2.26 -17.43
C ARG A 133 16.82 3.53 -16.96
N VAL A 134 17.27 3.50 -15.72
CA VAL A 134 18.02 4.58 -15.09
C VAL A 134 19.08 4.00 -14.16
N SER A 135 20.05 4.81 -13.75
CA SER A 135 21.10 4.35 -12.85
C SER A 135 20.53 4.05 -11.47
N CYS A 136 20.83 2.88 -10.89
CA CYS A 136 20.33 2.49 -9.55
C CYS A 136 20.69 3.45 -8.40
N ILE A 137 21.66 4.35 -8.62
CA ILE A 137 22.09 5.35 -7.63
C ILE A 137 21.31 6.67 -7.71
N GLU A 138 20.49 6.86 -8.75
CA GLU A 138 19.62 8.03 -8.85
C GLU A 138 18.58 8.02 -7.73
N ASN A 139 18.07 9.20 -7.37
CA ASN A 139 17.03 9.33 -6.37
C ASN A 139 15.68 9.41 -7.07
N HIS A 140 14.80 8.46 -6.77
CA HIS A 140 13.42 8.44 -7.25
C HIS A 140 12.48 8.00 -6.12
N PRO A 141 11.18 8.36 -6.19
CA PRO A 141 10.15 7.70 -5.38
C PRO A 141 10.12 6.19 -5.65
N PHE A 142 9.38 5.43 -4.83
CA PHE A 142 9.31 3.97 -4.97
C PHE A 142 7.94 3.42 -4.60
N ILE A 143 7.57 2.32 -5.24
CA ILE A 143 6.29 1.65 -5.03
C ILE A 143 6.55 0.34 -4.29
N CYS A 144 5.90 0.18 -3.13
CA CYS A 144 5.95 -1.09 -2.40
C CYS A 144 4.70 -1.93 -2.70
N GLN A 145 4.88 -3.24 -2.69
CA GLN A 145 3.82 -4.22 -2.77
C GLN A 145 3.93 -5.23 -1.62
N LYS A 146 2.79 -5.77 -1.20
CA LYS A 146 2.70 -6.94 -0.34
C LYS A 146 1.47 -7.76 -0.71
N ARG A 147 1.42 -9.01 -0.23
CA ARG A 147 0.24 -9.86 -0.38
C ARG A 147 -0.94 -9.22 0.37
N ALA A 148 -2.14 -9.27 -0.21
CA ALA A 148 -3.34 -8.90 0.53
C ALA A 148 -3.57 -9.85 1.71
N MET A 149 -4.01 -9.28 2.83
CA MET A 149 -4.35 -10.08 4.01
C MET A 149 -5.60 -10.90 3.70
N THR A 150 -5.57 -12.15 4.11
CA THR A 150 -6.80 -12.93 4.21
C THR A 150 -7.71 -12.31 5.26
N GLU A 151 -9.02 -12.53 5.14
CA GLU A 151 -9.99 -12.05 6.14
C GLU A 151 -9.62 -12.50 7.57
N ARG A 152 -9.09 -13.72 7.70
CA ARG A 152 -8.60 -14.25 8.97
C ARG A 152 -7.42 -13.46 9.52
N GLU A 153 -6.38 -13.22 8.71
CA GLU A 153 -5.20 -12.43 9.12
C GLU A 153 -5.60 -10.99 9.49
N PHE A 154 -6.57 -10.42 8.77
CA PHE A 154 -7.10 -9.10 9.09
C PHE A 154 -7.81 -9.08 10.46
N ILE A 155 -8.67 -10.06 10.73
CA ILE A 155 -9.36 -10.19 12.02
C ILE A 155 -8.35 -10.40 13.15
N GLU A 156 -7.36 -11.28 12.97
CA GLU A 156 -6.30 -11.52 13.96
C GLU A 156 -5.48 -10.23 14.24
N SER A 157 -5.04 -9.51 13.20
CA SER A 157 -4.32 -8.24 13.34
C SER A 157 -5.16 -7.15 14.02
N THR A 158 -6.44 -7.07 13.68
CA THR A 158 -7.37 -6.13 14.30
C THR A 158 -7.58 -6.50 15.77
N MET A 159 -7.78 -7.77 16.09
CA MET A 159 -7.91 -8.25 17.47
C MET A 159 -6.64 -7.99 18.30
N GLU A 160 -5.44 -8.15 17.75
CA GLU A 160 -4.19 -7.79 18.43
C GLU A 160 -4.12 -6.30 18.76
N ARG A 161 -4.47 -5.42 17.80
CA ARG A 161 -4.56 -3.97 18.04
C ARG A 161 -5.59 -3.63 19.13
N TRP A 162 -6.74 -4.29 19.12
CA TRP A 162 -7.78 -4.10 20.15
C TRP A 162 -7.37 -4.65 21.52
N ASN A 163 -6.68 -5.78 21.58
CA ASN A 163 -6.17 -6.35 22.82
C ASN A 163 -5.04 -5.50 23.40
N PHE A 164 -4.19 -4.91 22.57
CA PHE A 164 -3.21 -3.90 22.98
C PHE A 164 -3.90 -2.71 23.66
N TRP A 165 -5.03 -2.23 23.12
CA TRP A 165 -5.83 -1.17 23.74
C TRP A 165 -6.51 -1.62 25.04
N LYS A 166 -6.97 -2.87 25.15
CA LYS A 166 -7.49 -3.42 26.42
C LYS A 166 -6.41 -3.53 27.50
N CYS A 167 -5.16 -3.80 27.14
CA CYS A 167 -4.04 -3.78 28.08
C CYS A 167 -3.64 -2.35 28.49
N PHE A 168 -3.99 -1.33 27.69
CA PHE A 168 -3.71 0.07 27.99
C PHE A 168 -4.79 0.79 28.80
N ILE A 169 -5.99 0.22 28.95
CA ILE A 169 -6.88 0.62 30.03
C ILE A 169 -6.28 0.03 31.30
N PRO A 170 -5.62 0.83 32.16
CA PRO A 170 -4.98 0.28 33.33
C PRO A 170 -6.09 -0.32 34.18
N ILE A 171 -5.86 -1.51 34.73
CA ILE A 171 -6.73 -2.14 35.73
C ILE A 171 -7.12 -1.13 36.85
N TRP A 172 -6.30 -0.10 37.07
CA TRP A 172 -6.60 1.08 37.89
C TRP A 172 -7.90 1.82 37.53
N CYS A 173 -8.23 2.05 36.25
CA CYS A 173 -9.49 2.72 35.87
C CYS A 173 -10.74 1.91 36.26
N VAL A 174 -10.66 0.57 36.20
CA VAL A 174 -11.77 -0.30 36.62
C VAL A 174 -11.85 -0.35 38.15
N ILE A 175 -10.72 -0.38 38.85
CA ILE A 175 -10.68 -0.36 40.32
C ILE A 175 -11.24 0.96 40.86
N ASP A 176 -10.85 2.11 40.29
CA ASP A 176 -11.35 3.43 40.71
C ASP A 176 -12.86 3.55 40.50
N HIS A 177 -13.37 3.08 39.36
CA HIS A 177 -14.80 3.16 39.08
C HIS A 177 -15.63 2.25 40.00
N VAL A 178 -15.10 1.09 40.40
CA VAL A 178 -15.72 0.19 41.38
C VAL A 178 -15.64 0.76 42.80
N GLN A 179 -14.53 1.41 43.16
CA GLN A 179 -14.36 2.08 44.46
C GLN A 179 -15.33 3.26 44.62
N GLU A 180 -15.50 4.07 43.57
CA GLU A 180 -16.44 5.19 43.53
C GLU A 180 -17.90 4.72 43.67
N LYS A 181 -18.29 3.65 42.96
CA LYS A 181 -19.63 3.05 43.12
C LYS A 181 -19.88 2.57 44.54
N LYS A 182 -18.92 1.87 45.15
CA LYS A 182 -19.05 1.40 46.55
C LYS A 182 -19.15 2.55 47.56
N LYS A 183 -18.43 3.66 47.34
CA LYS A 183 -18.56 4.87 48.18
C LYS A 183 -19.93 5.53 48.04
N ALA A 184 -20.45 5.63 46.82
CA ALA A 184 -21.77 6.22 46.57
C ALA A 184 -22.91 5.39 47.20
N GLU A 185 -22.80 4.06 47.14
CA GLU A 185 -23.79 3.14 47.70
C GLU A 185 -23.78 3.16 49.24
N LYS A 186 -22.59 3.25 49.86
CA LYS A 186 -22.45 3.41 51.31
C LYS A 186 -23.04 4.74 51.82
N LYS A 187 -22.90 5.84 51.05
CA LYS A 187 -23.54 7.12 51.37
C LYS A 187 -25.08 7.05 51.29
N ARG A 188 -25.62 6.31 50.32
CA ARG A 188 -27.08 6.10 50.19
C ARG A 188 -27.65 5.29 51.35
N GLN A 189 -26.93 4.27 51.83
CA GLN A 189 -27.36 3.45 52.96
C GLN A 189 -27.30 4.19 54.31
N GLN A 190 -26.46 5.22 54.44
CA GLN A 190 -26.37 6.05 55.65
C GLN A 190 -27.39 7.21 55.67
N ALA A 191 -28.05 7.47 54.54
CA ALA A 191 -29.05 8.53 54.38
C ALA A 191 -30.50 8.03 54.53
N LEU A 192 -30.68 6.72 54.74
CA LEU A 192 -31.93 6.05 55.10
C LEU A 192 -31.90 5.68 56.58
#